data_AF-A0A242DE53-F1
#
_entry.id   AF-A0A242DE53-F1
#
_cell.length_a   1.000
_cell.length_b   1.000
_cell.length_c   1.000
_cell.angle_alpha   90.00
_cell.angle_beta   90.00
_cell.angle_gamma   90.00
#
_symmetry.space_group_name_H-M   'P 1'
#
loop_
_entity.id
_entity.type
_entity.pdbx_description
1 polymer ?
#
loop_
_entity_poly.entity_id
_entity_poly.type
_entity_poly.pdbx_seq_one_letter_code
_entity_poly.pdbx_strand_id
1 'polypeptide(L)' 'MNKAEAINNAVMSTKVREGMELAKIEVSRSMLKDNLPLEMISKYTKLSIEKLEELKREQE' A
#
# COMPACT_ATOMS: atom_id res chain seq x y z
N MET A 1 -14.22 -19.10 -22.38
CA MET A 1 -13.56 -17.88 -21.90
C MET A 1 -13.13 -17.09 -23.12
N ASN A 2 -13.70 -15.90 -23.35
CA ASN A 2 -13.34 -15.06 -24.49
C ASN A 2 -12.00 -14.35 -24.19
N LYS A 3 -11.12 -14.22 -25.19
CA LYS A 3 -9.83 -13.52 -25.06
C LYS A 3 -9.99 -12.08 -24.54
N ALA A 4 -11.07 -11.40 -24.96
CA ALA A 4 -11.38 -10.04 -24.48
C ALA A 4 -11.73 -10.01 -22.98
N GLU A 5 -12.49 -10.99 -22.49
CA GLU A 5 -12.84 -11.10 -21.07
C GLU A 5 -11.62 -11.39 -20.21
N ALA A 6 -10.72 -12.28 -20.67
CA ALA A 6 -9.50 -12.61 -19.95
C ALA A 6 -8.57 -11.39 -19.78
N ILE A 7 -8.41 -10.59 -20.84
CA ILE A 7 -7.60 -9.36 -20.79
C ILE A 7 -8.23 -8.35 -19.82
N ASN A 8 -9.54 -8.12 -19.92
CA ASN A 8 -10.23 -7.18 -19.05
C ASN A 8 -10.12 -7.58 -17.57
N ASN A 9 -10.29 -8.86 -17.27
CA ASN A 9 -10.16 -9.39 -15.91
C ASN A 9 -8.73 -9.23 -15.37
N ALA A 10 -7.70 -9.46 -16.20
CA ALA A 10 -6.31 -9.25 -15.83
C ALA A 10 -6.03 -7.76 -15.54
N VAL A 11 -6.53 -6.85 -16.37
CA VAL A 11 -6.39 -5.40 -16.17
C VAL A 11 -7.06 -4.97 -14.86
N MET A 12 -8.28 -5.43 -14.60
CA MET A 12 -8.99 -5.11 -13.36
C MET A 12 -8.28 -5.67 -12.13
N SER A 13 -7.78 -6.91 -12.18
CA SER A 13 -6.98 -7.51 -11.10
C SER A 13 -5.73 -6.68 -10.79
N THR A 14 -5.02 -6.20 -11.81
CA THR A 14 -3.85 -5.33 -11.63
C THR A 14 -4.23 -4.00 -11.00
N LYS A 15 -5.28 -3.32 -11.48
CA LYS A 15 -5.74 -2.05 -10.92
C LYS A 15 -6.18 -2.17 -9.46
N VAL A 16 -6.86 -3.27 -9.10
CA VAL A 16 -7.26 -3.53 -7.71
C VAL A 16 -6.02 -3.69 -6.82
N ARG A 17 -5.00 -4.41 -7.28
CA ARG A 17 -3.75 -4.58 -6.55
C ARG A 17 -3.02 -3.25 -6.35
N GLU A 18 -2.90 -2.45 -7.40
CA GLU A 18 -2.31 -1.11 -7.33
C GLU A 18 -3.07 -0.21 -6.34
N GLY A 19 -4.40 -0.22 -6.40
CA GLY A 19 -5.23 0.53 -5.45
C GLY A 19 -5.03 0.08 -3.99
N MET A 20 -4.91 -1.22 -3.75
CA MET A 20 -4.64 -1.74 -2.41
C MET A 20 -3.26 -1.31 -1.88
N GLU A 21 -2.23 -1.33 -2.72
CA GLU A 21 -0.89 -0.89 -2.32
C GLU A 21 -0.86 0.62 -2.03
N LEU A 22 -1.53 1.44 -2.86
CA LEU A 22 -1.66 2.88 -2.62
C LEU A 22 -2.39 3.18 -1.31
N ALA A 23 -3.49 2.47 -1.03
CA ALA A 23 -4.24 2.64 0.21
C ALA A 23 -3.41 2.29 1.46
N LYS A 24 -2.59 1.23 1.40
CA LYS A 24 -1.67 0.90 2.50
C LYS A 24 -0.68 2.04 2.76
N ILE A 25 -0.11 2.61 1.71
CA ILE A 25 0.83 3.74 1.80
C ILE A 25 0.15 4.96 2.42
N GLU A 26 -1.05 5.31 1.96
CA GLU A 26 -1.82 6.46 2.48
C GLU A 26 -2.13 6.32 3.97
N VAL A 27 -2.60 5.14 4.39
CA VAL A 27 -2.86 4.83 5.81
C VAL A 27 -1.56 4.90 6.62
N SER A 28 -0.47 4.30 6.13
CA SER A 28 0.84 4.36 6.80
C SER A 28 1.34 5.79 6.96
N ARG A 29 1.17 6.65 5.95
CA ARG A 29 1.55 8.08 6.05
C ARG A 29 0.74 8.80 7.13
N SER A 30 -0.57 8.54 7.20
CA SER A 30 -1.43 9.14 8.24
C SER A 30 -1.00 8.68 9.65
N MET A 31 -0.76 7.38 9.82
CA MET A 31 -0.27 6.82 11.09
C MET A 31 1.11 7.35 11.51
N LEU A 32 2.01 7.60 10.54
CA LEU A 32 3.31 8.23 10.79
C LEU A 32 3.15 9.68 11.27
N LYS A 33 2.21 10.45 10.70
CA LYS A 33 1.90 11.81 11.15
C LYS A 33 1.35 11.85 12.57
N ASP A 34 0.60 10.81 12.95
CA ASP A 34 0.11 10.60 14.31
C ASP A 34 1.20 10.08 15.27
N ASN A 35 2.45 10.00 14.82
CA ASN A 35 3.61 9.50 15.56
C ASN A 35 3.45 8.08 16.13
N LEU A 36 2.69 7.21 15.44
CA LEU A 36 2.55 5.82 15.86
C LEU A 36 3.88 5.04 15.67
N PRO A 37 4.16 4.05 16.54
CA PRO A 37 5.37 3.21 16.41
C PRO A 37 5.40 2.43 15.10
N LEU A 38 6.59 2.30 14.49
CA LEU A 38 6.75 1.63 13.19
C LEU A 38 6.32 0.16 13.23
N GLU A 39 6.55 -0.53 14.35
CA GLU A 39 6.12 -1.92 14.55
C GLU A 39 4.60 -2.05 14.54
N MET A 40 3.89 -1.06 15.10
CA MET A 40 2.44 -1.01 15.08
C MET A 40 1.93 -0.81 13.65
N ILE A 41 2.48 0.18 12.94
CA ILE A 41 2.10 0.45 11.56
C ILE A 41 2.34 -0.79 10.69
N SER A 42 3.51 -1.40 10.79
CA SER A 42 3.88 -2.63 10.07
C SER A 42 2.90 -3.78 10.34
N LYS A 43 2.49 -3.98 11.60
CA LYS A 43 1.53 -5.01 11.98
C LYS A 43 0.19 -4.88 11.23
N TYR A 44 -0.31 -3.65 11.05
CA TYR A 44 -1.62 -3.38 10.46
C TYR A 44 -1.58 -3.23 8.94
N THR A 45 -0.58 -2.54 8.39
CA THR A 45 -0.50 -2.26 6.95
C THR A 45 0.27 -3.32 6.18
N LYS A 46 0.98 -4.21 6.89
CA LYS A 46 1.86 -5.26 6.35
C LYS A 46 3.05 -4.72 5.54
N LEU A 47 3.38 -3.43 5.70
CA LEU A 47 4.60 -2.86 5.15
C LEU A 47 5.81 -3.23 6.02
N SER A 48 6.98 -3.37 5.39
CA SER A 48 8.23 -3.58 6.12
C SER A 48 8.62 -2.32 6.89
N ILE A 49 9.38 -2.49 7.97
CA ILE A 49 9.93 -1.35 8.73
C ILE A 49 10.78 -0.46 7.83
N GLU A 50 11.62 -1.05 6.98
CA GLU A 50 12.42 -0.32 5.98
C GLU A 50 11.55 0.59 5.08
N LYS A 51 10.42 0.07 4.59
CA LYS A 51 9.52 0.87 3.75
C LYS A 51 8.87 2.01 4.54
N LEU A 52 8.54 1.78 5.81
CA LEU A 52 7.97 2.82 6.67
C LEU A 52 8.99 3.91 7.01
N GLU A 53 10.26 3.57 7.19
CA GLU A 53 11.32 4.55 7.37
C GLU A 53 11.53 5.39 6.11
N GLU A 54 11.48 4.79 4.92
CA GLU A 54 11.51 5.51 3.65
C GLU A 54 10.35 6.51 3.56
N LEU A 55 9.12 6.04 3.82
CA LEU A 55 7.92 6.89 3.83
C LEU A 55 7.97 8.00 4.89
N LYS A 56 8.69 7.80 5.99
CA LYS A 56 8.90 8.83 7.01
C LYS A 56 9.87 9.91 6.51
N ARG A 57 10.99 9.50 5.89
CA ARG A 57 11.97 10.43 5.30
C ARG A 57 11.40 11.26 4.15
N GLU A 58 10.46 10.72 3.37
CA GLU A 58 9.76 11.45 2.30
C GLU A 58 8.85 12.59 2.81
N GLN A 59 8.50 12.60 4.11
CA GLN A 59 7.58 13.58 4.71
C GLN A 59 8.27 14.71 5.47
N GLU A 60 9.59 14.63 5.65
CA GLU A 60 10.45 15.68 6.25
C GLU A 60 10.84 16.73 5.22
#